data_AF-A0AAN8KB72-F1
#
_entry.id   AF-A0AAN8KB72-F1
#
_cell.length_a   1.000
_cell.length_b   1.000
_cell.length_c   1.000
_cell.angle_alpha   90.00
_cell.angle_beta   90.00
_cell.angle_gamma   90.00
#
_symmetry.space_group_name_H-M   'P 1'
#
loop_
_entity.id
_entity.type
_entity.pdbx_description
1 polymer ?
#
loop_
_entity_poly.entity_id
_entity_poly.type
_entity_poly.pdbx_seq_one_letter_code
_entity_poly.pdbx_strand_id
1 'polypeptide(L)'
;MLLLLYVAAIVLWTSCDSTIYTDTRNVYPYRRYLGDVEDSGMDSRYVDSRALDDNGVDSRYFDSRALNGNGEDSRYFDSRALDDNGVDSRYFDSRALNGNGEDSRYVDSRSMDDRSNDRDDNMVLNRDHGGIPMGPSHGCDNGKIGIEVDWDPKSTAEYTCDPGVVLKKDAKYEPKMVCERRPKSPLHICIKDRITYGDYLPISGSHRPVWPTFGTYRYLPPQRWLHGLEHAAILLVYHPCVDKKDLQPLIDLLRSCVRRHLITPYKKLSTSKPFALVNWGCKLEMSIPDVEKAKEFIMDRANKGLEPDVYYHGGYNTGLTKMAKVVSDVKDSTVCPSNKE
;
A
#
# COMPACT_ATOMS: atom_id res chain seq x y z
N MET A 1 50.07 -21.35 -58.61
CA MET A 1 49.55 -20.43 -59.64
C MET A 1 48.07 -20.25 -59.37
N LEU A 2 47.62 -19.00 -59.20
CA LEU A 2 46.29 -18.55 -58.78
C LEU A 2 45.12 -19.22 -59.55
N LEU A 3 43.98 -19.45 -58.90
CA LEU A 3 42.81 -18.56 -59.02
C LEU A 3 41.66 -18.97 -58.07
N LEU A 4 40.99 -17.93 -57.58
CA LEU A 4 39.76 -17.91 -56.76
C LEU A 4 38.58 -18.62 -57.45
N LEU A 5 37.60 -19.08 -56.66
CA LEU A 5 36.21 -18.56 -56.70
C LEU A 5 35.31 -19.25 -55.65
N TYR A 6 34.84 -18.41 -54.73
CA TYR A 6 33.73 -18.61 -53.82
C TYR A 6 32.40 -18.62 -54.62
N VAL A 7 31.55 -19.64 -54.44
CA VAL A 7 30.10 -19.54 -54.77
C VAL A 7 29.26 -20.35 -53.78
N ALA A 8 28.52 -19.59 -52.97
CA ALA A 8 27.15 -19.76 -52.45
C ALA A 8 26.64 -21.16 -52.05
N ALA A 9 26.51 -21.36 -50.74
CA ALA A 9 25.49 -22.23 -50.15
C ALA A 9 24.25 -21.40 -49.76
N ILE A 10 23.12 -21.92 -50.20
CA ILE A 10 21.73 -21.54 -49.97
C ILE A 10 21.39 -21.65 -48.46
N VAL A 11 20.59 -20.73 -47.92
CA VAL A 11 19.26 -20.97 -47.29
C VAL A 11 18.64 -19.63 -46.86
N LEU A 12 17.40 -19.45 -47.30
CA LEU A 12 16.46 -18.37 -47.05
C LEU A 12 15.89 -18.39 -45.62
N TRP A 13 15.69 -17.23 -44.99
CA TRP A 13 14.41 -16.83 -44.36
C TRP A 13 14.42 -15.37 -43.85
N THR A 14 13.70 -14.53 -44.60
CA THR A 14 12.72 -13.50 -44.20
C THR A 14 12.88 -12.67 -42.90
N SER A 15 13.14 -11.38 -43.14
CA SER A 15 12.39 -10.17 -42.73
C SER A 15 12.09 -9.84 -41.26
N CYS A 16 12.49 -8.62 -40.90
CA CYS A 16 11.98 -7.77 -39.81
C CYS A 16 10.47 -7.88 -39.60
N ASP A 17 10.07 -7.92 -38.33
CA ASP A 17 8.92 -7.11 -37.93
C ASP A 17 9.07 -6.57 -36.50
N SER A 18 8.76 -5.29 -36.37
CA SER A 18 8.85 -4.51 -35.13
C SER A 18 7.47 -4.45 -34.51
N THR A 19 7.20 -5.25 -33.48
CA THR A 19 5.93 -5.17 -32.75
C THR A 19 6.12 -4.51 -31.39
N ILE A 20 5.80 -3.22 -31.39
CA ILE A 20 5.51 -2.42 -30.20
C ILE A 20 4.19 -2.96 -29.62
N TYR A 21 4.23 -3.55 -28.42
CA TYR A 21 3.03 -3.94 -27.69
C TYR A 21 2.61 -2.77 -26.80
N THR A 22 1.68 -1.93 -27.27
CA THR A 22 0.95 -0.99 -26.42
C THR A 22 -0.24 -1.70 -25.79
N ASP A 23 -0.09 -2.16 -24.55
CA ASP A 23 -1.24 -2.58 -23.73
C ASP A 23 -1.85 -1.33 -23.06
N THR A 24 -2.90 -0.80 -23.67
CA THR A 24 -3.73 0.26 -23.10
C THR A 24 -4.88 -0.35 -22.31
N ARG A 25 -4.62 -0.81 -21.07
CA ARG A 25 -5.65 -0.98 -20.04
C ARG A 25 -5.10 -0.65 -18.65
N ASN A 26 -5.05 0.64 -18.33
CA ASN A 26 -5.05 1.11 -16.95
C ASN A 26 -5.96 2.33 -16.87
N VAL A 27 -7.24 2.08 -16.57
CA VAL A 27 -8.19 3.14 -16.22
C VAL A 27 -7.96 3.48 -14.75
N TYR A 28 -7.32 4.62 -14.51
CA TYR A 28 -7.26 5.27 -13.21
C TYR A 28 -8.65 5.87 -12.90
N PRO A 29 -9.26 5.64 -11.72
CA PRO A 29 -10.33 6.52 -11.27
C PRO A 29 -9.68 7.74 -10.62
N TYR A 30 -9.31 8.75 -11.42
CA TYR A 30 -9.01 10.09 -10.90
C TYR A 30 -10.19 11.00 -11.19
N ARG A 31 -10.87 11.43 -10.13
CA ARG A 31 -11.94 12.43 -10.18
C ARG A 31 -11.32 13.77 -10.57
N ARG A 32 -11.41 14.12 -11.85
CA ARG A 32 -10.87 15.38 -12.38
C ARG A 32 -12.00 16.41 -12.46
N TYR A 33 -11.89 17.46 -11.65
CA TYR A 33 -12.55 18.75 -11.87
C TYR A 33 -11.88 19.43 -13.06
N LEU A 34 -12.61 19.66 -14.15
CA LEU A 34 -12.32 20.61 -15.24
C LEU A 34 -13.71 21.04 -15.76
N GLY A 35 -14.07 22.31 -15.89
CA GLY A 35 -13.28 23.40 -16.48
C GLY A 35 -13.51 23.37 -17.99
N ASP A 36 -14.47 24.17 -18.46
CA ASP A 36 -15.02 24.22 -19.82
C ASP A 36 -13.97 24.35 -20.92
N VAL A 37 -14.07 23.54 -21.98
CA VAL A 37 -13.75 23.89 -23.38
C VAL A 37 -14.57 22.99 -24.32
N GLU A 38 -15.33 23.61 -25.22
CA GLU A 38 -16.05 23.00 -26.33
C GLU A 38 -15.11 22.57 -27.47
N ASP A 39 -15.31 21.38 -28.06
CA ASP A 39 -15.18 21.19 -29.51
C ASP A 39 -15.88 19.88 -29.97
N SER A 40 -16.13 19.85 -31.27
CA SER A 40 -17.19 19.27 -32.06
C SER A 40 -17.06 17.77 -32.38
N GLY A 41 -18.20 17.09 -32.36
CA GLY A 41 -18.69 16.16 -33.39
C GLY A 41 -17.86 14.93 -33.79
N MET A 42 -18.42 13.73 -33.57
CA MET A 42 -18.49 12.66 -34.57
C MET A 42 -19.60 11.65 -34.24
N ASP A 43 -20.52 11.48 -35.19
CA ASP A 43 -21.62 10.50 -35.24
C ASP A 43 -21.08 9.14 -35.72
N SER A 44 -21.41 8.03 -35.04
CA SER A 44 -21.45 6.72 -35.69
C SER A 44 -22.45 5.80 -34.99
N ARG A 45 -23.50 5.46 -35.73
CA ARG A 45 -24.60 4.58 -35.36
C ARG A 45 -24.26 3.09 -35.59
N TYR A 46 -25.02 2.25 -34.87
CA TYR A 46 -25.31 0.81 -35.07
C TYR A 46 -24.26 -0.22 -34.62
N VAL A 47 -24.59 -1.10 -33.65
CA VAL A 47 -25.24 -2.41 -33.90
C VAL A 47 -26.07 -2.83 -32.67
N ASP A 48 -27.29 -3.27 -32.97
CA ASP A 48 -28.30 -3.92 -32.13
C ASP A 48 -27.91 -5.39 -31.87
N SER A 49 -27.99 -5.84 -30.61
CA SER A 49 -28.13 -7.26 -30.28
C SER A 49 -29.09 -7.40 -29.11
N ARG A 50 -30.34 -7.67 -29.45
CA ARG A 50 -31.43 -8.08 -28.57
C ARG A 50 -31.18 -9.46 -27.92
N ALA A 51 -31.88 -9.60 -26.80
CA ALA A 51 -32.44 -10.81 -26.19
C ALA A 51 -31.52 -11.64 -25.28
N LEU A 52 -31.70 -11.46 -23.97
CA LEU A 52 -32.38 -12.47 -23.15
C LEU A 52 -33.38 -11.77 -22.21
N ASP A 53 -34.65 -12.10 -22.41
CA ASP A 53 -35.75 -11.82 -21.48
C ASP A 53 -35.50 -12.55 -20.15
N ASP A 54 -35.82 -11.90 -19.04
CA ASP A 54 -36.73 -12.54 -18.10
C ASP A 54 -37.64 -11.50 -17.43
N ASN A 55 -38.92 -11.84 -17.50
CA ASN A 55 -40.10 -11.06 -17.15
C ASN A 55 -40.20 -10.79 -15.65
N GLY A 56 -40.78 -9.65 -15.24
CA GLY A 56 -41.00 -9.47 -13.80
C GLY A 56 -41.70 -8.24 -13.23
N VAL A 57 -42.59 -7.59 -13.98
CA VAL A 57 -43.67 -6.70 -13.47
C VAL A 57 -43.31 -5.26 -13.06
N ASP A 58 -43.65 -4.42 -14.04
CA ASP A 58 -44.05 -3.02 -14.09
C ASP A 58 -45.00 -2.53 -12.95
N SER A 59 -44.76 -1.33 -12.43
CA SER A 59 -45.83 -0.38 -12.09
C SER A 59 -45.31 1.07 -12.13
N ARG A 60 -45.57 1.68 -13.28
CA ARG A 60 -45.41 3.12 -13.59
C ARG A 60 -46.37 4.02 -12.77
N TYR A 61 -46.02 5.32 -12.79
CA TYR A 61 -46.82 6.52 -12.45
C TYR A 61 -47.09 6.76 -10.95
N PHE A 62 -46.71 7.89 -10.36
CA PHE A 62 -47.04 9.24 -10.82
C PHE A 62 -45.91 10.27 -10.65
N ASP A 63 -45.73 11.02 -11.72
CA ASP A 63 -45.13 12.34 -11.77
C ASP A 63 -46.17 13.35 -11.24
N SER A 64 -45.79 14.19 -10.27
CA SER A 64 -46.60 15.33 -9.82
C SER A 64 -45.69 16.52 -9.53
N ARG A 65 -45.35 17.27 -10.58
CA ARG A 65 -45.14 18.72 -10.47
C ARG A 65 -46.51 19.42 -10.46
N ALA A 66 -46.54 20.64 -9.89
CA ALA A 66 -47.65 21.59 -9.73
C ALA A 66 -48.36 21.47 -8.36
N LEU A 67 -48.61 22.53 -7.58
CA LEU A 67 -48.45 23.98 -7.71
C LEU A 67 -48.54 24.58 -6.29
N ASN A 68 -47.89 25.73 -6.09
CA ASN A 68 -48.13 26.64 -4.98
C ASN A 68 -49.61 27.01 -4.87
N GLY A 69 -50.15 26.99 -3.66
CA GLY A 69 -51.48 27.51 -3.35
C GLY A 69 -51.69 27.62 -1.84
N ASN A 70 -51.62 28.85 -1.34
CA ASN A 70 -51.96 29.24 0.04
C ASN A 70 -53.40 28.85 0.38
N GLY A 71 -53.65 28.38 1.60
CA GLY A 71 -55.00 28.19 2.12
C GLY A 71 -54.99 27.49 3.47
N GLU A 72 -55.30 28.26 4.51
CA GLU A 72 -55.35 27.87 5.92
C GLU A 72 -56.47 26.87 6.26
N ASP A 73 -56.36 26.35 7.48
CA ASP A 73 -57.42 25.88 8.38
C ASP A 73 -58.00 24.45 8.28
N SER A 74 -57.40 23.60 9.11
CA SER A 74 -58.00 23.04 10.34
C SER A 74 -59.08 21.93 10.26
N ARG A 75 -58.70 20.79 10.85
CA ARG A 75 -59.48 19.84 11.68
C ARG A 75 -60.63 19.06 11.01
N TYR A 76 -60.51 17.73 10.93
CA TYR A 76 -61.33 16.80 11.74
C TYR A 76 -60.89 15.32 11.66
N PHE A 77 -60.69 14.75 12.84
CA PHE A 77 -60.84 13.37 13.33
C PHE A 77 -60.87 12.17 12.36
N ASP A 78 -59.83 11.35 12.47
CA ASP A 78 -59.79 10.02 13.12
C ASP A 78 -61.04 9.11 13.06
N SER A 79 -60.82 7.89 12.57
CA SER A 79 -61.61 6.69 12.87
C SER A 79 -60.72 5.45 12.71
N ARG A 80 -60.20 4.94 13.83
CA ARG A 80 -60.36 3.57 14.38
C ARG A 80 -60.80 2.50 13.36
N ALA A 81 -60.37 1.25 13.33
CA ALA A 81 -59.57 0.34 14.15
C ALA A 81 -59.22 -0.84 13.19
N LEU A 82 -58.22 -1.67 13.45
CA LEU A 82 -58.38 -2.93 14.18
C LEU A 82 -57.01 -3.47 14.58
N ASP A 83 -56.96 -3.97 15.82
CA ASP A 83 -55.93 -4.77 16.45
C ASP A 83 -55.47 -5.97 15.59
N ASP A 84 -54.18 -6.34 15.72
CA ASP A 84 -53.90 -7.65 16.29
C ASP A 84 -52.56 -7.71 17.05
N ASN A 85 -52.74 -7.87 18.37
CA ASN A 85 -51.97 -8.57 19.38
C ASN A 85 -50.55 -9.10 19.05
N GLY A 86 -49.58 -8.53 19.76
CA GLY A 86 -48.20 -9.03 19.90
C GLY A 86 -47.46 -8.38 21.08
N VAL A 87 -48.10 -8.36 22.24
CA VAL A 87 -47.57 -8.14 23.61
C VAL A 87 -46.36 -9.07 23.82
N ASP A 88 -45.24 -8.82 24.50
CA ASP A 88 -44.71 -7.88 25.52
C ASP A 88 -43.19 -8.20 25.53
N SER A 89 -42.21 -7.44 26.04
CA SER A 89 -42.11 -6.85 27.37
C SER A 89 -40.72 -6.16 27.44
N ARG A 90 -40.64 -4.86 27.75
CA ARG A 90 -40.62 -4.24 29.10
C ARG A 90 -39.25 -4.45 29.79
N TYR A 91 -38.58 -3.46 30.41
CA TYR A 91 -39.00 -2.20 31.05
C TYR A 91 -37.76 -1.28 31.23
N PHE A 92 -37.81 0.04 30.90
CA PHE A 92 -38.13 1.20 31.77
C PHE A 92 -37.10 1.44 32.92
N ASP A 93 -36.69 2.65 33.32
CA ASP A 93 -37.39 3.93 33.30
C ASP A 93 -36.48 5.13 33.68
N SER A 94 -36.94 6.33 33.29
CA SER A 94 -36.79 7.66 33.92
C SER A 94 -35.39 8.33 33.94
N ARG A 95 -35.21 9.65 33.81
CA ARG A 95 -36.03 10.81 34.20
C ARG A 95 -35.49 12.05 33.48
N ALA A 96 -36.40 12.94 33.10
CA ALA A 96 -36.09 14.32 32.76
C ALA A 96 -35.51 15.09 33.96
N LEU A 97 -34.47 15.87 33.73
CA LEU A 97 -34.13 17.04 34.54
C LEU A 97 -33.98 18.24 33.58
N ASN A 98 -34.93 19.16 33.69
CA ASN A 98 -34.78 20.54 33.25
C ASN A 98 -33.63 21.20 34.01
N GLY A 99 -32.89 22.10 33.37
CA GLY A 99 -32.08 23.06 34.12
C GLY A 99 -30.95 23.73 33.35
N ASN A 100 -31.31 24.87 32.76
CA ASN A 100 -30.47 26.05 32.54
C ASN A 100 -29.33 25.99 31.53
N GLY A 101 -29.32 27.01 30.69
CA GLY A 101 -28.36 27.18 29.60
C GLY A 101 -26.97 27.57 30.06
N GLU A 102 -26.08 27.68 29.08
CA GLU A 102 -25.30 28.88 28.86
C GLU A 102 -24.59 28.82 27.50
N ASP A 103 -24.45 30.01 26.93
CA ASP A 103 -23.59 30.37 25.81
C ASP A 103 -22.14 29.88 25.93
N SER A 104 -21.44 29.83 24.80
CA SER A 104 -20.07 30.34 24.53
C SER A 104 -19.30 29.41 23.59
N ARG A 105 -18.99 29.80 22.36
CA ARG A 105 -17.85 30.66 21.94
C ARG A 105 -16.46 30.06 22.24
N TYR A 106 -15.80 29.68 21.14
CA TYR A 106 -14.45 30.10 20.70
C TYR A 106 -13.20 29.79 21.58
N VAL A 107 -12.16 29.26 20.88
CA VAL A 107 -10.70 29.14 21.21
C VAL A 107 -10.36 28.12 22.32
N ASP A 108 -9.29 27.32 22.27
CA ASP A 108 -7.93 27.65 21.85
C ASP A 108 -7.07 26.39 21.68
N SER A 109 -6.10 26.50 20.78
CA SER A 109 -5.03 25.53 20.57
C SER A 109 -4.07 25.61 21.76
N ARG A 110 -4.04 24.60 22.62
CA ARG A 110 -2.99 24.44 23.62
C ARG A 110 -2.34 23.07 23.50
N SER A 111 -1.07 23.13 23.10
CA SER A 111 -0.03 22.14 23.41
C SER A 111 -0.15 21.71 24.87
N MET A 112 -0.22 20.40 25.12
CA MET A 112 0.07 19.82 26.43
C MET A 112 0.86 18.52 26.26
N ASP A 113 2.00 18.52 26.95
CA ASP A 113 2.93 17.44 27.17
C ASP A 113 2.31 16.23 27.89
N ASP A 114 3.03 15.11 27.75
CA ASP A 114 2.84 13.79 28.33
C ASP A 114 2.31 13.74 29.76
N ARG A 115 1.18 13.03 29.94
CA ARG A 115 0.90 12.25 31.15
C ARG A 115 0.31 10.90 30.76
N SER A 116 1.12 9.86 30.93
CA SER A 116 0.70 8.46 30.95
C SER A 116 -0.39 8.23 32.00
N ASN A 117 -1.56 7.75 31.58
CA ASN A 117 -2.44 7.03 32.47
C ASN A 117 -3.13 5.90 31.70
N ASP A 118 -2.85 4.68 32.14
CA ASP A 118 -3.42 3.44 31.64
C ASP A 118 -4.95 3.48 31.71
N ARG A 119 -5.61 3.34 30.56
CA ARG A 119 -6.97 2.81 30.46
C ARG A 119 -7.08 1.97 29.19
N ASP A 120 -7.67 0.80 29.37
CA ASP A 120 -8.06 -0.13 28.32
C ASP A 120 -8.79 0.60 27.20
N ASP A 121 -8.22 0.55 26.00
CA ASP A 121 -8.97 0.90 24.79
C ASP A 121 -8.76 -0.17 23.72
N ASN A 122 -9.90 -0.78 23.40
CA ASN A 122 -10.17 -1.53 22.20
C ASN A 122 -9.54 -0.80 21.00
N MET A 123 -8.54 -1.42 20.37
CA MET A 123 -7.91 -0.93 19.14
C MET A 123 -8.91 -1.04 17.99
N VAL A 124 -9.89 -0.14 17.96
CA VAL A 124 -10.62 0.20 16.76
C VAL A 124 -9.58 0.76 15.80
N LEU A 125 -9.36 0.04 14.70
CA LEU A 125 -8.49 0.43 13.59
C LEU A 125 -8.99 1.76 13.00
N ASN A 126 -8.59 2.86 13.63
CA ASN A 126 -8.78 4.18 13.07
C ASN A 126 -7.78 4.31 11.93
N ARG A 127 -8.26 4.18 10.69
CA ARG A 127 -7.49 4.30 9.43
C ARG A 127 -6.79 5.66 9.25
N ASP A 128 -7.00 6.58 10.19
CA ASP A 128 -6.27 7.83 10.34
C ASP A 128 -5.20 7.70 11.43
N HIS A 129 -4.07 7.10 11.08
CA HIS A 129 -2.92 7.05 11.97
C HIS A 129 -2.09 8.35 11.89
N GLY A 130 -2.65 9.47 12.38
CA GLY A 130 -1.88 10.70 12.60
C GLY A 130 -2.28 11.93 11.78
N GLY A 131 -3.52 12.01 11.30
CA GLY A 131 -4.12 13.23 10.75
C GLY A 131 -3.60 13.69 9.38
N ILE A 132 -2.49 13.13 8.90
CA ILE A 132 -2.03 13.27 7.51
C ILE A 132 -2.56 12.06 6.73
N PRO A 133 -3.41 12.27 5.72
CA PRO A 133 -3.93 11.18 4.89
C PRO A 133 -2.82 10.47 4.12
N MET A 134 -3.02 9.18 3.87
CA MET A 134 -2.20 8.42 2.95
C MET A 134 -2.23 8.98 1.54
N GLY A 135 -1.13 8.78 0.83
CA GLY A 135 -0.99 9.06 -0.59
C GLY A 135 -0.46 10.46 -0.92
N PRO A 136 -0.28 10.74 -2.22
CA PRO A 136 0.33 11.98 -2.67
C PRO A 136 -0.54 13.20 -2.36
N SER A 137 0.08 14.25 -1.83
CA SER A 137 -0.56 15.55 -1.64
C SER A 137 0.41 16.68 -1.90
N HIS A 138 -0.10 17.79 -2.44
CA HIS A 138 0.73 18.91 -2.89
C HIS A 138 1.47 19.63 -1.74
N GLY A 139 0.86 19.67 -0.55
CA GLY A 139 1.41 20.39 0.61
C GLY A 139 2.21 19.55 1.61
N CYS A 140 2.28 18.22 1.42
CA CYS A 140 2.90 17.32 2.40
C CYS A 140 3.97 16.42 1.77
N ASP A 141 3.61 15.63 0.76
CA ASP A 141 4.54 14.72 0.08
C ASP A 141 3.87 14.19 -1.20
N ASN A 142 4.56 14.29 -2.33
CA ASN A 142 4.11 13.73 -3.62
C ASN A 142 4.98 12.56 -4.10
N GLY A 143 5.97 12.14 -3.30
CA GLY A 143 6.92 11.09 -3.64
C GLY A 143 7.99 11.50 -4.66
N LYS A 144 8.11 12.79 -5.00
CA LYS A 144 9.00 13.30 -6.07
C LYS A 144 9.83 14.51 -5.65
N ILE A 145 9.21 15.49 -4.99
CA ILE A 145 9.84 16.76 -4.59
C ILE A 145 10.26 16.67 -3.12
N GLY A 146 11.42 17.21 -2.77
CA GLY A 146 11.90 17.24 -1.38
C GLY A 146 12.46 15.90 -0.88
N ILE A 147 12.54 14.90 -1.75
CA ILE A 147 12.95 13.53 -1.38
C ILE A 147 14.39 13.46 -0.86
N GLU A 148 15.21 14.46 -1.18
CA GLU A 148 16.57 14.66 -0.66
C GLU A 148 16.61 14.84 0.87
N VAL A 149 15.49 15.14 1.52
CA VAL A 149 15.39 15.16 2.98
C VAL A 149 15.66 13.76 3.56
N ASP A 150 15.17 12.71 2.89
CA ASP A 150 15.35 11.31 3.28
C ASP A 150 16.61 10.72 2.64
N TRP A 151 16.85 11.03 1.37
CA TRP A 151 18.00 10.53 0.61
C TRP A 151 18.23 11.33 -0.67
N ASP A 152 19.46 11.80 -0.92
CA ASP A 152 19.85 12.40 -2.20
C ASP A 152 19.98 11.31 -3.29
N PRO A 153 19.12 11.29 -4.33
CA PRO A 153 19.18 10.28 -5.38
C PRO A 153 20.46 10.30 -6.24
N LYS A 154 21.30 11.33 -6.11
CA LYS A 154 22.63 11.39 -6.73
C LYS A 154 23.71 10.72 -5.87
N SER A 155 23.47 10.57 -4.56
CA SER A 155 24.36 9.86 -3.65
C SER A 155 24.33 8.37 -3.93
N THR A 156 25.52 7.76 -3.87
CA THR A 156 25.70 6.31 -3.86
C THR A 156 26.15 5.80 -2.49
N ALA A 157 26.36 6.71 -1.53
CA ALA A 157 26.99 6.42 -0.25
C ALA A 157 26.16 5.46 0.60
N GLU A 158 24.86 5.35 0.38
CA GLU A 158 23.95 4.53 1.19
C GLU A 158 23.96 3.06 0.77
N TYR A 159 24.43 2.78 -0.45
CA TYR A 159 24.35 1.47 -1.08
C TYR A 159 25.65 0.98 -1.73
N THR A 160 26.75 1.70 -1.56
CA THR A 160 28.08 1.30 -2.03
C THR A 160 28.86 0.63 -0.90
N CYS A 161 29.41 -0.57 -1.10
CA CYS A 161 30.26 -1.18 -0.08
C CYS A 161 31.50 -0.29 0.23
N ASP A 162 31.75 -0.03 1.51
CA ASP A 162 32.92 0.75 1.92
C ASP A 162 34.20 -0.11 1.83
N PRO A 163 35.33 0.45 1.34
CA PRO A 163 36.58 -0.29 1.25
C PRO A 163 37.01 -0.86 2.61
N GLY A 164 37.47 -2.11 2.62
CA GLY A 164 37.99 -2.77 3.81
C GLY A 164 36.93 -3.34 4.77
N VAL A 165 35.63 -3.17 4.49
CA VAL A 165 34.58 -3.84 5.27
C VAL A 165 34.61 -5.35 5.01
N VAL A 166 34.81 -6.12 6.08
CA VAL A 166 34.76 -7.59 6.06
C VAL A 166 33.52 -8.07 6.81
N LEU A 167 32.69 -8.85 6.13
CA LEU A 167 31.52 -9.48 6.73
C LEU A 167 31.94 -10.65 7.63
N LYS A 168 31.42 -10.67 8.86
CA LYS A 168 31.70 -11.69 9.88
C LYS A 168 30.62 -12.78 9.81
N LYS A 169 30.62 -13.53 8.71
CA LYS A 169 29.67 -14.63 8.48
C LYS A 169 29.87 -15.72 9.54
N ASP A 170 28.79 -16.18 10.14
CA ASP A 170 28.74 -17.25 11.14
C ASP A 170 27.69 -18.29 10.73
N ALA A 171 28.17 -19.46 10.29
CA ALA A 171 27.30 -20.56 9.87
C ALA A 171 26.61 -21.28 11.04
N LYS A 172 27.04 -21.04 12.28
CA LYS A 172 26.41 -21.61 13.48
C LYS A 172 25.30 -20.73 14.04
N TYR A 173 25.19 -19.49 13.55
CA TYR A 173 24.13 -18.60 13.98
C TYR A 173 22.80 -19.09 13.42
N GLU A 174 21.87 -19.44 14.31
CA GLU A 174 20.50 -19.78 13.95
C GLU A 174 19.63 -18.51 13.88
N PRO A 175 19.10 -18.15 12.71
CA PRO A 175 18.18 -17.03 12.58
C PRO A 175 16.88 -17.28 13.33
N LYS A 176 16.44 -16.28 14.10
CA LYS A 176 15.16 -16.30 14.81
C LYS A 176 14.36 -15.05 14.48
N MET A 177 13.06 -15.23 14.23
CA MET A 177 12.16 -14.11 14.09
C MET A 177 12.02 -13.41 15.45
N VAL A 178 12.18 -12.08 15.43
CA VAL A 178 12.01 -11.22 16.59
C VAL A 178 10.95 -10.18 16.25
N CYS A 179 9.92 -10.08 17.09
CA CYS A 179 8.87 -9.09 16.95
C CYS A 179 8.85 -8.13 18.14
N GLU A 180 8.53 -6.88 17.89
CA GLU A 180 8.23 -5.90 18.92
C GLU A 180 6.93 -6.28 19.63
N ARG A 181 6.94 -6.26 20.97
CA ARG A 181 5.74 -6.50 21.77
C ARG A 181 4.66 -5.45 21.51
N ARG A 182 5.08 -4.21 21.27
CA ARG A 182 4.23 -3.06 20.94
C ARG A 182 4.92 -2.29 19.81
N PRO A 183 4.54 -2.54 18.54
CA PRO A 183 5.06 -1.77 17.42
C PRO A 183 4.80 -0.27 17.60
N LYS A 184 5.73 0.56 17.14
CA LYS A 184 5.61 2.02 17.19
C LYS A 184 4.48 2.48 16.26
N SER A 185 3.78 3.54 16.67
CA SER A 185 2.62 4.06 15.94
C SER A 185 2.98 4.45 14.49
N PRO A 186 2.17 4.07 13.49
CA PRO A 186 2.39 4.37 12.07
C PRO A 186 2.01 5.83 11.72
N LEU A 187 2.68 6.81 12.33
CA LEU A 187 2.35 8.22 12.08
C LEU A 187 2.92 8.70 10.73
N HIS A 188 2.06 9.23 9.86
CA HIS A 188 2.51 9.91 8.65
C HIS A 188 3.16 11.26 8.96
N ILE A 189 4.32 11.52 8.35
CA ILE A 189 5.07 12.78 8.51
C ILE A 189 5.42 13.36 7.13
N CYS A 190 5.07 14.62 6.91
CA CYS A 190 5.32 15.33 5.65
C CYS A 190 6.79 15.46 5.29
N ILE A 191 7.11 15.46 3.99
CA ILE A 191 8.49 15.39 3.47
C ILE A 191 9.40 16.51 3.98
N LYS A 192 8.81 17.67 4.28
CA LYS A 192 9.51 18.83 4.86
C LYS A 192 10.12 18.58 6.24
N ASP A 193 9.55 17.64 7.00
CA ASP A 193 9.97 17.34 8.36
C ASP A 193 10.87 16.10 8.37
N ARG A 194 11.95 16.13 9.18
CA ARG A 194 12.87 15.01 9.29
C ARG A 194 12.30 13.93 10.21
N ILE A 195 12.47 12.66 9.81
CA ILE A 195 12.17 11.50 10.65
C ILE A 195 13.47 10.85 11.08
N THR A 196 13.67 10.67 12.38
CA THR A 196 14.81 9.99 12.97
C THR A 196 14.37 8.70 13.65
N TYR A 197 15.13 7.63 13.44
CA TYR A 197 14.90 6.34 14.09
C TYR A 197 15.99 6.06 15.11
N GLY A 198 15.59 5.68 16.32
CA GLY A 198 16.54 5.24 17.36
C GLY A 198 17.12 3.84 17.07
N ASP A 199 16.39 3.00 16.34
CA ASP A 199 16.84 1.67 15.96
C ASP A 199 17.69 1.71 14.69
N TYR A 200 18.77 0.93 14.66
CA TYR A 200 19.61 0.81 13.46
C TYR A 200 18.83 0.24 12.28
N LEU A 201 17.91 -0.70 12.53
CA LEU A 201 16.98 -1.27 11.56
C LEU A 201 15.56 -1.00 12.05
N PRO A 202 14.91 0.09 11.61
CA PRO A 202 13.53 0.38 11.99
C PRO A 202 12.57 -0.57 11.27
N ILE A 203 11.65 -1.15 12.06
CA ILE A 203 10.67 -2.15 11.58
C ILE A 203 9.21 -1.73 11.81
N SER A 204 9.01 -0.60 12.48
CA SER A 204 7.72 0.05 12.72
C SER A 204 7.95 1.55 13.01
N GLY A 205 6.87 2.33 13.07
CA GLY A 205 6.90 3.74 13.47
C GLY A 205 6.62 4.72 12.35
N SER A 206 6.89 5.99 12.62
CA SER A 206 6.57 7.11 11.73
C SER A 206 7.27 7.03 10.38
N HIS A 207 6.57 7.42 9.32
CA HIS A 207 7.04 7.25 7.94
C HIS A 207 6.33 8.23 6.98
N ARG A 208 6.67 8.20 5.68
CA ARG A 208 6.10 9.12 4.68
C ARG A 208 4.73 8.66 4.19
N PRO A 209 3.76 9.56 3.93
CA PRO A 209 2.42 9.16 3.48
C PRO A 209 2.37 8.55 2.07
N VAL A 210 3.43 8.68 1.25
CA VAL A 210 3.50 7.99 -0.05
C VAL A 210 4.37 6.73 0.07
N TRP A 211 3.75 5.56 0.01
CA TRP A 211 4.46 4.27 0.02
C TRP A 211 5.13 3.97 -1.34
N PRO A 212 6.09 3.02 -1.36
CA PRO A 212 6.81 2.68 -2.57
C PRO A 212 6.02 1.78 -3.53
N THR A 213 6.37 1.85 -4.81
CA THR A 213 6.09 0.78 -5.76
C THR A 213 6.84 -0.48 -5.31
N PHE A 214 6.14 -1.59 -5.07
CA PHE A 214 6.78 -2.88 -4.73
C PHE A 214 7.79 -3.32 -5.80
N GLY A 215 8.95 -3.80 -5.36
CA GLY A 215 10.04 -4.21 -6.23
C GLY A 215 11.44 -4.09 -5.62
N THR A 216 12.45 -4.16 -6.48
CA THR A 216 13.87 -4.00 -6.15
C THR A 216 14.32 -2.56 -6.38
N TYR A 217 15.07 -2.02 -5.43
CA TYR A 217 15.59 -0.66 -5.43
C TYR A 217 17.12 -0.67 -5.37
N ARG A 218 17.76 0.29 -6.06
CA ARG A 218 19.16 0.63 -5.84
C ARG A 218 19.38 1.14 -4.41
N TYR A 219 18.41 1.89 -3.90
CA TYR A 219 18.27 2.27 -2.49
C TYR A 219 16.83 2.73 -2.24
N LEU A 220 16.26 2.33 -1.12
CA LEU A 220 14.95 2.71 -0.64
C LEU A 220 15.14 3.16 0.81
N PRO A 221 14.91 4.44 1.14
CA PRO A 221 15.14 4.94 2.49
C PRO A 221 14.11 4.36 3.49
N PRO A 222 14.46 4.28 4.79
CA PRO A 222 13.58 3.72 5.81
C PRO A 222 12.20 4.35 5.89
N GLN A 223 12.12 5.67 5.72
CA GLN A 223 10.89 6.45 5.75
C GLN A 223 9.89 6.02 4.66
N ARG A 224 10.36 5.37 3.58
CA ARG A 224 9.51 4.84 2.51
C ARG A 224 9.20 3.37 2.72
N TRP A 225 10.20 2.56 3.09
CA TRP A 225 9.93 1.13 3.28
C TRP A 225 8.96 0.88 4.43
N LEU A 226 8.97 1.70 5.49
CA LEU A 226 8.11 1.49 6.65
C LEU A 226 6.63 1.56 6.28
N HIS A 227 6.25 2.48 5.40
CA HIS A 227 4.90 2.52 4.85
C HIS A 227 4.60 1.25 4.01
N GLY A 228 5.57 0.80 3.20
CA GLY A 228 5.43 -0.47 2.50
C GLY A 228 5.18 -1.64 3.46
N LEU A 229 5.85 -1.67 4.61
CA LEU A 229 5.65 -2.67 5.65
C LEU A 229 4.26 -2.56 6.31
N GLU A 230 3.76 -1.34 6.54
CA GLU A 230 2.40 -1.12 7.06
C GLU A 230 1.35 -1.77 6.16
N HIS A 231 1.55 -1.67 4.85
CA HIS A 231 0.77 -2.34 3.80
C HIS A 231 1.18 -3.81 3.56
N ALA A 232 1.76 -4.44 4.57
CA ALA A 232 2.11 -5.86 4.64
C ALA A 232 3.18 -6.32 3.62
N ALA A 233 4.05 -5.44 3.14
CA ALA A 233 5.17 -5.86 2.32
C ALA A 233 6.17 -6.72 3.12
N ILE A 234 6.88 -7.59 2.40
CA ILE A 234 8.09 -8.24 2.89
C ILE A 234 9.30 -7.47 2.35
N LEU A 235 10.11 -6.93 3.24
CA LEU A 235 11.34 -6.24 2.90
C LEU A 235 12.54 -7.16 3.10
N LEU A 236 13.34 -7.35 2.05
CA LEU A 236 14.71 -7.85 2.15
C LEU A 236 15.67 -6.66 2.18
N VAL A 237 16.35 -6.50 3.31
CA VAL A 237 17.51 -5.60 3.45
C VAL A 237 18.79 -6.41 3.54
N TYR A 238 19.86 -5.89 2.93
CA TYR A 238 21.16 -6.55 2.96
C TYR A 238 22.29 -5.52 3.03
N HIS A 239 23.41 -5.89 3.66
CA HIS A 239 24.58 -5.03 3.71
C HIS A 239 25.20 -4.92 2.30
N PRO A 240 25.58 -3.74 1.80
CA PRO A 240 26.08 -3.58 0.42
C PRO A 240 27.31 -4.40 0.05
N CYS A 241 28.08 -4.83 1.05
CA CYS A 241 29.27 -5.67 0.88
C CYS A 241 28.97 -7.17 0.73
N VAL A 242 27.69 -7.56 0.71
CA VAL A 242 27.30 -8.95 0.50
C VAL A 242 27.66 -9.39 -0.92
N ASP A 243 28.20 -10.59 -1.03
CA ASP A 243 28.43 -11.26 -2.30
C ASP A 243 27.10 -11.56 -3.00
N LYS A 244 27.00 -11.24 -4.30
CA LYS A 244 25.78 -11.50 -5.08
C LYS A 244 25.33 -12.96 -5.02
N LYS A 245 26.27 -13.91 -4.93
CA LYS A 245 25.97 -15.35 -4.85
C LYS A 245 25.19 -15.72 -3.59
N ASP A 246 25.45 -15.03 -2.48
CA ASP A 246 24.76 -15.26 -1.21
C ASP A 246 23.40 -14.54 -1.19
N LEU A 247 23.31 -13.38 -1.86
CA LEU A 247 22.08 -12.61 -1.92
C LEU A 247 21.03 -13.21 -2.87
N GLN A 248 21.47 -13.79 -3.98
CA GLN A 248 20.60 -14.21 -5.07
C GLN A 248 19.51 -15.22 -4.64
N PRO A 249 19.80 -16.25 -3.82
CA PRO A 249 18.77 -17.19 -3.36
C PRO A 249 17.61 -16.52 -2.61
N LEU A 250 17.91 -15.51 -1.77
CA LEU A 250 16.87 -14.75 -1.06
C LEU A 250 16.06 -13.86 -2.01
N ILE A 251 16.72 -13.24 -2.98
CA ILE A 251 16.03 -12.44 -4.01
C ILE A 251 15.06 -13.31 -4.82
N ASP A 252 15.51 -14.48 -5.24
CA ASP A 252 14.70 -15.40 -6.04
C ASP A 252 13.52 -15.92 -5.23
N LEU A 253 13.75 -16.29 -3.97
CA LEU A 253 12.68 -16.67 -3.04
C LEU A 253 11.60 -15.58 -2.93
N LEU A 254 11.97 -14.32 -2.66
CA LEU A 254 10.97 -13.24 -2.52
C LEU A 254 10.19 -13.06 -3.82
N ARG A 255 10.88 -13.07 -4.96
CA ARG A 255 10.27 -12.86 -6.29
C ARG A 255 9.35 -14.01 -6.72
N SER A 256 9.58 -15.22 -6.24
CA SER A 256 8.71 -16.37 -6.49
C SER A 256 7.63 -16.55 -5.42
N CYS A 257 7.72 -15.85 -4.28
CA CYS A 257 6.79 -16.04 -3.18
C CYS A 257 5.72 -14.97 -3.04
N VAL A 258 6.08 -13.70 -3.21
CA VAL A 258 5.18 -12.57 -2.94
C VAL A 258 5.43 -11.45 -3.93
N ARG A 259 4.35 -10.88 -4.45
CA ARG A 259 4.38 -9.66 -5.25
C ARG A 259 4.76 -8.46 -4.38
N ARG A 260 4.20 -8.35 -3.17
CA ARG A 260 4.48 -7.25 -2.23
C ARG A 260 5.84 -7.42 -1.55
N HIS A 261 6.90 -7.48 -2.34
CA HIS A 261 8.27 -7.43 -1.84
C HIS A 261 8.92 -6.06 -2.06
N LEU A 262 9.81 -5.72 -1.14
CA LEU A 262 10.78 -4.63 -1.28
C LEU A 262 12.17 -5.22 -1.11
N ILE A 263 13.12 -4.84 -1.96
CA ILE A 263 14.50 -5.31 -1.87
C ILE A 263 15.43 -4.10 -1.95
N THR A 264 16.27 -3.89 -0.95
CA THR A 264 17.16 -2.73 -0.93
C THR A 264 18.44 -2.96 -0.10
N PRO A 265 19.59 -2.41 -0.52
CA PRO A 265 20.80 -2.41 0.31
C PRO A 265 20.67 -1.45 1.51
N TYR A 266 21.32 -1.80 2.63
CA TYR A 266 21.31 -1.00 3.85
C TYR A 266 22.59 -1.16 4.67
N LYS A 267 23.42 -0.11 4.66
CA LYS A 267 24.73 -0.09 5.35
C LYS A 267 24.68 -0.26 6.86
N LYS A 268 23.57 0.13 7.52
CA LYS A 268 23.50 0.09 8.98
C LYS A 268 23.28 -1.31 9.55
N LEU A 269 23.14 -2.33 8.69
CA LEU A 269 23.14 -3.72 9.16
C LEU A 269 24.49 -4.10 9.75
N SER A 270 24.47 -4.94 10.78
CA SER A 270 25.69 -5.46 11.38
C SER A 270 26.48 -6.30 10.37
N THR A 271 27.80 -6.19 10.40
CA THR A 271 28.69 -7.06 9.61
C THR A 271 28.57 -8.54 9.99
N SER A 272 28.07 -8.85 11.20
CA SER A 272 27.78 -10.23 11.63
C SER A 272 26.39 -10.74 11.24
N LYS A 273 25.47 -9.84 10.85
CA LYS A 273 24.12 -10.19 10.38
C LYS A 273 23.78 -9.34 9.15
N PRO A 274 24.43 -9.61 8.01
CA PRO A 274 24.36 -8.74 6.84
C PRO A 274 23.10 -8.93 6.00
N PHE A 275 22.15 -9.76 6.45
CA PHE A 275 20.86 -9.95 5.80
C PHE A 275 19.74 -9.80 6.83
N ALA A 276 18.62 -9.18 6.44
CA ALA A 276 17.40 -9.29 7.21
C ALA A 276 16.14 -9.31 6.33
N LEU A 277 15.16 -10.10 6.74
CA LEU A 277 13.78 -9.94 6.31
C LEU A 277 13.02 -9.13 7.34
N VAL A 278 12.13 -8.25 6.87
CA VAL A 278 11.34 -7.37 7.72
C VAL A 278 9.90 -7.33 7.23
N ASN A 279 8.98 -7.35 8.18
CA ASN A 279 7.56 -7.05 8.03
C ASN A 279 7.17 -6.11 9.19
N TRP A 280 5.99 -5.50 9.17
CA TRP A 280 5.60 -4.55 10.21
C TRP A 280 5.75 -5.14 11.63
N GLY A 281 6.64 -4.53 12.42
CA GLY A 281 6.92 -4.93 13.80
C GLY A 281 7.74 -6.21 13.97
N CYS A 282 8.16 -6.89 12.90
CA CYS A 282 8.89 -8.17 12.97
C CYS A 282 10.09 -8.20 12.03
N LYS A 283 11.18 -8.83 12.47
CA LYS A 283 12.39 -9.05 11.65
C LYS A 283 12.98 -10.43 11.83
N LEU A 284 13.68 -10.90 10.81
CA LEU A 284 14.53 -12.07 10.82
C LEU A 284 15.92 -11.66 10.32
N GLU A 285 16.87 -11.50 11.22
CA GLU A 285 18.26 -11.20 10.85
C GLU A 285 19.06 -12.49 10.70
N MET A 286 19.89 -12.57 9.66
CA MET A 286 20.66 -13.75 9.31
C MET A 286 22.14 -13.40 9.11
N SER A 287 23.02 -14.30 9.57
CA SER A 287 24.48 -14.16 9.37
C SER A 287 24.93 -14.68 8.00
N ILE A 288 24.34 -15.80 7.59
CA ILE A 288 24.42 -16.37 6.25
C ILE A 288 23.00 -16.50 5.68
N PRO A 289 22.82 -16.57 4.36
CA PRO A 289 21.49 -16.78 3.77
C PRO A 289 20.91 -18.13 4.21
N ASP A 290 19.72 -18.10 4.79
CA ASP A 290 18.94 -19.28 5.16
C ASP A 290 17.60 -19.21 4.44
N VAL A 291 17.49 -19.90 3.31
CA VAL A 291 16.31 -19.85 2.42
C VAL A 291 15.10 -20.49 3.08
N GLU A 292 15.29 -21.54 3.88
CA GLU A 292 14.19 -22.21 4.57
C GLU A 292 13.62 -21.32 5.67
N LYS A 293 14.46 -20.73 6.52
CA LYS A 293 14.00 -19.74 7.52
C LYS A 293 13.43 -18.49 6.90
N ALA A 294 13.98 -18.02 5.79
CA ALA A 294 13.41 -16.92 5.03
C ALA A 294 12.00 -17.27 4.51
N LYS A 295 11.80 -18.48 4.01
CA LYS A 295 10.49 -18.95 3.52
C LYS A 295 9.50 -19.09 4.65
N GLU A 296 9.89 -19.66 5.79
CA GLU A 296 9.07 -19.72 7.02
C GLU A 296 8.60 -18.31 7.43
N PHE A 297 9.51 -17.33 7.43
CA PHE A 297 9.16 -15.94 7.73
C PHE A 297 8.19 -15.35 6.71
N ILE A 298 8.40 -15.56 5.41
CA ILE A 298 7.50 -15.06 4.36
C ILE A 298 6.11 -15.67 4.53
N MET A 299 6.03 -16.99 4.74
CA MET A 299 4.77 -17.69 4.94
C MET A 299 4.02 -17.22 6.19
N ASP A 300 4.74 -16.93 7.27
CA ASP A 300 4.12 -16.39 8.49
C ASP A 300 3.72 -14.92 8.34
N ARG A 301 4.50 -14.09 7.65
CA ARG A 301 4.37 -12.61 7.72
C ARG A 301 3.75 -11.96 6.51
N ALA A 302 3.73 -12.60 5.35
CA ALA A 302 3.11 -12.01 4.17
C ALA A 302 1.62 -11.73 4.44
N ASN A 303 1.13 -10.61 3.90
CA ASN A 303 -0.23 -10.12 4.11
C ASN A 303 -0.57 -9.76 5.58
N LYS A 304 0.41 -9.80 6.50
CA LYS A 304 0.28 -9.24 7.86
C LYS A 304 0.87 -7.83 7.89
N GLY A 305 0.05 -6.86 8.27
CA GLY A 305 0.37 -5.44 8.36
C GLY A 305 -0.77 -4.74 9.08
N LEU A 306 -0.70 -3.42 9.23
CA LEU A 306 -1.82 -2.67 9.80
C LEU A 306 -2.92 -2.45 8.76
N GLU A 307 -2.53 -2.29 7.49
CA GLU A 307 -3.46 -2.05 6.39
C GLU A 307 -3.21 -3.01 5.22
N PRO A 308 -3.42 -4.32 5.42
CA PRO A 308 -3.09 -5.33 4.41
C PRO A 308 -3.96 -5.25 3.14
N ASP A 309 -5.11 -4.55 3.20
CA ASP A 309 -6.02 -4.34 2.06
C ASP A 309 -5.50 -3.29 1.06
N VAL A 310 -4.46 -2.53 1.41
CA VAL A 310 -3.78 -1.60 0.49
C VAL A 310 -2.67 -2.34 -0.23
N TYR A 311 -3.04 -3.15 -1.23
CA TYR A 311 -2.10 -4.04 -1.94
C TYR A 311 -1.57 -3.49 -3.27
N TYR A 312 -2.05 -2.33 -3.71
CA TYR A 312 -1.63 -1.71 -4.97
C TYR A 312 -0.28 -0.97 -4.81
N HIS A 313 0.40 -0.75 -5.94
CA HIS A 313 1.68 -0.05 -5.93
C HIS A 313 1.52 1.40 -5.46
N GLY A 314 2.50 1.87 -4.67
CA GLY A 314 2.55 3.26 -4.23
C GLY A 314 3.26 4.18 -5.22
N GLY A 315 3.10 5.48 -5.01
CA GLY A 315 3.59 6.53 -5.91
C GLY A 315 5.10 6.81 -5.84
N TYR A 316 5.78 6.36 -4.78
CA TYR A 316 7.24 6.53 -4.66
C TYR A 316 7.97 5.45 -5.45
N ASN A 317 8.83 5.85 -6.38
CA ASN A 317 9.61 4.92 -7.20
C ASN A 317 11.05 5.40 -7.46
N THR A 318 11.52 6.41 -6.72
CA THR A 318 12.90 6.89 -6.87
C THR A 318 13.86 5.79 -6.48
N GLY A 319 14.76 5.44 -7.41
CA GLY A 319 15.71 4.35 -7.23
C GLY A 319 15.15 2.95 -7.46
N LEU A 320 13.89 2.81 -7.89
CA LEU A 320 13.35 1.52 -8.33
C LEU A 320 14.14 1.02 -9.55
N THR A 321 14.70 -0.18 -9.47
CA THR A 321 15.43 -0.82 -10.57
C THR A 321 14.62 -1.93 -11.24
N LYS A 322 13.73 -2.58 -10.50
CA LYS A 322 12.86 -3.64 -11.03
C LYS A 322 11.54 -3.67 -10.27
N MET A 323 10.44 -3.39 -10.95
CA MET A 323 9.10 -3.52 -10.38
C MET A 323 8.78 -5.00 -10.09
N ALA A 324 8.05 -5.26 -9.01
CA ALA A 324 7.59 -6.60 -8.66
C ALA A 324 6.55 -7.12 -9.65
N LYS A 325 6.69 -8.39 -10.03
CA LYS A 325 5.69 -9.10 -10.85
C LYS A 325 4.61 -9.69 -9.96
N VAL A 326 3.42 -9.87 -10.51
CA VAL A 326 2.38 -10.69 -9.89
C VAL A 326 2.88 -12.13 -9.86
N VAL A 327 2.75 -12.78 -8.70
CA VAL A 327 3.18 -14.17 -8.47
C VAL A 327 1.97 -15.09 -8.45
N SER A 328 1.03 -14.86 -7.53
CA SER A 328 -0.27 -15.55 -7.48
C SER A 328 -1.38 -14.64 -8.01
N ASP A 329 -1.63 -13.54 -7.32
CA ASP A 329 -2.56 -12.48 -7.70
C ASP A 329 -2.10 -11.13 -7.14
N VAL A 330 -2.87 -10.07 -7.37
CA VAL A 330 -2.51 -8.71 -6.93
C VAL A 330 -2.54 -8.53 -5.41
N LYS A 331 -3.23 -9.39 -4.67
CA LYS A 331 -3.36 -9.37 -3.21
C LYS A 331 -2.38 -10.31 -2.50
N ASP A 332 -1.62 -11.10 -3.26
CA ASP A 332 -0.82 -12.21 -2.75
C ASP A 332 -1.67 -13.24 -1.98
N SER A 333 -2.89 -13.56 -2.46
CA SER A 333 -3.80 -14.47 -1.72
C SER A 333 -3.20 -15.87 -1.53
N THR A 334 -2.33 -16.31 -2.44
CA THR A 334 -1.48 -17.49 -2.25
C THR A 334 -0.03 -17.05 -2.14
N VAL A 335 0.56 -17.23 -0.96
CA VAL A 335 1.96 -16.93 -0.67
C VAL A 335 2.81 -18.15 -1.02
N CYS A 336 3.95 -17.94 -1.69
CA CYS A 336 4.81 -19.02 -2.18
C CYS A 336 4.05 -20.12 -2.96
N PRO A 337 3.30 -19.75 -4.02
CA PRO A 337 2.62 -20.75 -4.83
C PRO A 337 3.64 -21.73 -5.42
N SER A 338 3.29 -23.01 -5.45
CA SER A 338 4.04 -24.00 -6.22
C SER A 338 4.05 -23.54 -7.67
N ASN A 339 5.23 -23.37 -8.26
CA ASN A 339 5.36 -22.99 -9.67
C ASN A 339 4.45 -23.89 -10.52
N LYS A 340 3.46 -23.32 -11.21
CA LYS A 340 2.94 -23.96 -12.42
C LYS A 340 3.96 -23.65 -13.50
N GLU A 341 4.69 -24.68 -13.90
CA GLU A 341 5.62 -24.66 -15.03
C GLU A 341 4.98 -24.09 -16.31
#